data_AF-A0A443SPF4-F1
#
_entry.id   AF-A0A443SPF4-F1
#
_cell.length_a   1.000
_cell.length_b   1.000
_cell.length_c   1.000
_cell.angle_alpha   90.00
_cell.angle_beta   90.00
_cell.angle_gamma   90.00
#
_symmetry.space_group_name_H-M   'P 1'
#
loop_
_entity.id
_entity.type
_entity.pdbx_description
1 polymer ?
#
loop_
_entity_poly.entity_id
_entity_poly.type
_entity_poly.pdbx_seq_one_letter_code
_entity_poly.pdbx_strand_id
1 'polypeptide(L)'
;MKCRHSIALINVRRVAKNDQRVVSYIIKVKKEFKMTVKAREALSKGLIWTSNDESTCGRKFEANTRYLITGRIIGEKPWVSVCNYVEQWTSLTYKQRKGFRRLYSLGCRCKVREPPSQSYYSYRHMQSNNETASQHRLAARPGYCHWETRWANKYDCQALHSMCTPVTPVFSTHKKLANSKNEMKQHGKHEHQQMKIKKKKKASMLLHECRWTVSPVYRECMQTREENRNSANSNSNFDEP
;
A
#
# COMPACT_ATOMS: atom_id res chain seq x y z
N MET A 1 -0.27 6.96 17.76
CA MET A 1 -0.82 7.34 16.44
C MET A 1 -2.26 6.84 16.33
N LYS A 2 -3.26 7.68 16.66
CA LYS A 2 -4.67 7.28 16.66
C LYS A 2 -5.15 7.10 15.22
N CYS A 3 -5.57 5.90 14.86
CA CYS A 3 -6.13 5.60 13.55
C CYS A 3 -7.50 6.28 13.41
N ARG A 4 -7.57 7.41 12.70
CA ARG A 4 -8.83 8.16 12.52
C ARG A 4 -9.76 7.55 11.47
N HIS A 5 -9.24 6.71 10.58
CA HIS A 5 -10.01 6.10 9.49
C HIS A 5 -10.46 4.69 9.85
N SER A 6 -11.75 4.43 9.63
CA SER A 6 -12.39 3.10 9.69
C SER A 6 -12.37 2.43 8.33
N ILE A 7 -12.32 1.10 8.32
CA ILE A 7 -12.31 0.23 7.13
C ILE A 7 -13.35 -0.88 7.34
N ALA A 8 -14.32 -0.96 6.45
CA ALA A 8 -15.37 -1.98 6.50
C ALA A 8 -15.81 -2.43 5.11
N LEU A 9 -16.23 -3.69 5.02
CA LEU A 9 -17.01 -4.21 3.90
C LEU A 9 -18.48 -3.98 4.21
N ILE A 10 -19.16 -3.27 3.34
CA ILE A 10 -20.58 -2.96 3.45
C ILE A 10 -21.34 -3.49 2.23
N ASN A 11 -22.63 -3.71 2.41
CA ASN A 11 -23.57 -3.93 1.32
C ASN A 11 -24.52 -2.75 1.25
N VAL A 12 -24.49 -2.02 0.14
CA VAL A 12 -25.42 -0.92 -0.11
C VAL A 12 -26.76 -1.51 -0.54
N ARG A 13 -27.86 -1.05 0.05
CA ARG A 13 -29.20 -1.53 -0.30
C ARG A 13 -29.90 -0.56 -1.24
N ARG A 14 -30.13 0.66 -0.76
CA ARG A 14 -30.84 1.73 -1.48
C ARG A 14 -30.50 3.09 -0.90
N VAL A 15 -30.86 4.14 -1.62
CA VAL A 15 -30.85 5.52 -1.10
C VAL A 15 -31.85 5.62 0.05
N ALA A 16 -31.44 6.26 1.15
CA ALA A 16 -32.27 6.52 2.31
C ALA A 16 -32.92 7.90 2.24
N LYS A 17 -32.10 8.94 2.07
CA LYS A 17 -32.52 10.33 1.88
C LYS A 17 -31.66 10.97 0.81
N ASN A 18 -32.26 11.83 0.01
CA ASN A 18 -31.59 12.59 -1.04
C ASN A 18 -31.95 14.07 -0.87
N ASP A 19 -31.05 14.83 -0.25
CA ASP A 19 -31.17 16.28 -0.10
C ASP A 19 -30.25 16.95 -1.12
N GLN A 20 -30.50 18.22 -1.46
CA GLN A 20 -29.72 18.94 -2.49
C GLN A 20 -28.19 18.90 -2.27
N ARG A 21 -27.74 18.89 -1.02
CA ARG A 21 -26.31 18.88 -0.65
C ARG A 21 -25.78 17.50 -0.29
N VAL A 22 -26.62 16.63 0.27
CA VAL A 22 -26.16 15.41 0.93
C VAL A 22 -27.11 14.27 0.60
N VAL A 23 -26.53 13.13 0.25
CA VAL A 23 -27.27 11.89 0.06
C VAL A 23 -26.84 10.87 1.12
N SER A 24 -27.78 10.07 1.56
CA SER A 24 -27.55 8.97 2.49
C SER A 24 -28.00 7.65 1.92
N TYR A 25 -27.30 6.57 2.27
CA TYR A 25 -27.57 5.22 1.79
C TYR A 25 -27.83 4.28 2.96
N ILE A 26 -28.84 3.42 2.81
CA ILE A 26 -29.07 2.29 3.72
C ILE A 26 -28.03 1.22 3.42
N ILE A 27 -27.28 0.84 4.44
CA ILE A 27 -26.22 -0.14 4.33
C ILE A 27 -26.39 -1.28 5.35
N LYS A 28 -25.78 -2.43 5.04
CA LYS A 28 -25.53 -3.50 6.00
C LYS A 28 -24.03 -3.75 6.09
N VAL A 29 -23.45 -3.55 7.26
CA VAL A 29 -22.04 -3.92 7.52
C VAL A 29 -21.92 -5.45 7.42
N LYS A 30 -20.99 -5.92 6.59
CA LYS A 30 -20.71 -7.35 6.39
C LYS A 30 -19.46 -7.80 7.12
N LYS A 31 -18.43 -6.94 7.16
CA LYS A 31 -17.18 -7.22 7.84
C LYS A 31 -16.48 -5.94 8.29
N GLU A 32 -16.00 -5.94 9.52
CA GLU A 32 -15.11 -4.90 10.04
C GLU A 32 -13.65 -5.34 9.84
N PHE A 33 -12.82 -4.48 9.24
CA PHE A 33 -11.38 -4.72 9.15
C PHE A 33 -10.61 -3.86 10.15
N LYS A 34 -11.05 -2.63 10.33
CA LYS A 34 -10.46 -1.67 11.25
C LYS A 34 -11.54 -0.69 11.69
N MET A 35 -11.85 -0.67 12.98
CA MET A 35 -12.97 0.12 13.50
C MET A 35 -12.60 0.76 14.82
N THR A 36 -13.02 2.00 15.03
CA THR A 36 -13.04 2.64 16.35
C THR A 36 -14.39 2.41 17.00
N VAL A 37 -14.48 2.52 18.34
CA VAL A 37 -15.77 2.36 19.05
C VAL A 37 -16.83 3.29 18.47
N LYS A 38 -16.48 4.57 18.30
CA LYS A 38 -17.34 5.59 17.67
C LYS A 38 -17.78 5.23 16.25
N ALA A 39 -16.89 4.66 15.44
CA ALA A 39 -17.22 4.27 14.08
C ALA A 39 -18.13 3.03 14.03
N ARG A 40 -17.95 2.09 14.96
CA ARG A 40 -18.83 0.92 15.10
C ARG A 40 -20.25 1.36 15.46
N GLU A 41 -20.37 2.23 16.46
CA GLU A 41 -21.66 2.79 16.88
C GLU A 41 -22.33 3.56 15.74
N ALA A 42 -21.59 4.46 15.08
CA ALA A 42 -22.13 5.25 13.96
C ALA A 42 -22.59 4.39 12.78
N LEU A 43 -21.84 3.34 12.41
CA LEU A 43 -22.21 2.42 11.33
C LEU A 43 -23.31 1.42 11.74
N SER A 44 -23.51 1.16 13.03
CA SER A 44 -24.59 0.30 13.52
C SER A 44 -25.98 0.88 13.22
N LYS A 45 -26.08 2.22 13.09
CA LYS A 45 -27.28 2.94 12.63
C LYS A 45 -27.67 2.60 11.18
N GLY A 46 -26.83 1.87 10.43
CA GLY A 46 -27.16 1.35 9.11
C GLY A 46 -27.20 2.40 7.99
N LEU A 47 -26.59 3.57 8.21
CA LEU A 47 -26.55 4.67 7.25
C LEU A 47 -25.12 5.09 6.97
N ILE A 48 -24.85 5.48 5.72
CA ILE A 48 -23.66 6.25 5.33
C ILE A 48 -24.07 7.53 4.62
N TRP A 49 -23.23 8.55 4.75
CA TRP A 49 -23.47 9.89 4.20
C TRP A 49 -22.35 10.27 3.25
N THR A 50 -22.71 10.97 2.19
CA THR A 50 -21.78 11.52 1.19
C THR A 50 -22.41 12.75 0.55
N SER A 51 -21.60 13.57 -0.10
CA SER A 51 -22.13 14.71 -0.85
C SER A 51 -22.97 14.23 -2.03
N ASN A 52 -23.95 15.03 -2.45
CA ASN A 52 -24.83 14.67 -3.55
C ASN A 52 -24.09 14.62 -4.91
N ASP A 53 -23.21 15.60 -5.15
CA ASP A 53 -22.49 15.74 -6.42
C ASP A 53 -21.02 15.36 -6.32
N GLU A 54 -20.47 14.80 -7.40
CA GLU A 54 -19.04 14.44 -7.48
C GLU A 54 -18.13 15.67 -7.40
N SER A 55 -18.57 16.82 -7.95
CA SER A 55 -17.87 18.11 -7.82
C SER A 55 -17.72 18.58 -6.37
N THR A 56 -18.64 18.17 -5.50
CA THR A 56 -18.60 18.42 -4.05
C THR A 56 -18.04 17.22 -3.28
N CYS A 57 -17.20 16.41 -3.95
CA CYS A 57 -16.57 15.20 -3.42
C CYS A 57 -17.57 14.09 -3.06
N GLY A 58 -18.76 14.09 -3.65
CA GLY A 58 -19.79 13.07 -3.52
C GLY A 58 -19.41 11.75 -4.18
N ARG A 59 -20.07 10.67 -3.74
CA ARG A 59 -19.86 9.32 -4.26
C ARG A 59 -21.20 8.67 -4.50
N LYS A 60 -21.44 8.20 -5.71
CA LYS A 60 -22.62 7.42 -6.07
C LYS A 60 -22.37 5.95 -5.76
N PHE A 61 -23.38 5.29 -5.19
CA PHE A 61 -23.33 3.86 -4.89
C PHE A 61 -24.43 3.12 -5.62
N GLU A 62 -24.09 1.97 -6.17
CA GLU A 62 -25.05 1.04 -6.76
C GLU A 62 -25.80 0.25 -5.68
N ALA A 63 -27.10 0.04 -5.92
CA ALA A 63 -27.94 -0.79 -5.08
C ALA A 63 -27.50 -2.27 -5.15
N ASN A 64 -27.60 -2.97 -4.01
CA ASN A 64 -27.24 -4.38 -3.85
C ASN A 64 -25.77 -4.74 -4.13
N THR A 65 -24.89 -3.74 -4.24
CA THR A 65 -23.46 -3.95 -4.47
C THR A 65 -22.67 -3.91 -3.16
N ARG A 66 -21.65 -4.77 -3.07
CA ARG A 66 -20.73 -4.84 -1.93
C ARG A 66 -19.54 -3.93 -2.16
N TYR A 67 -19.32 -3.00 -1.23
CA TYR A 67 -18.21 -2.06 -1.31
C TYR A 67 -17.27 -2.23 -0.12
N LEU A 68 -15.97 -2.21 -0.41
CA LEU A 68 -14.99 -1.92 0.61
C LEU A 68 -14.89 -0.41 0.75
N ILE A 69 -15.22 0.11 1.92
CA ILE A 69 -15.15 1.54 2.20
C ILE A 69 -14.10 1.84 3.26
N THR A 70 -13.43 2.96 3.04
CA THR A 70 -12.72 3.68 4.08
C THR A 70 -13.44 4.99 4.35
N GLY A 71 -13.36 5.49 5.57
CA GLY A 71 -14.09 6.71 5.92
C GLY A 71 -13.68 7.25 7.27
N ARG A 72 -14.24 8.42 7.58
CA ARG A 72 -14.12 9.06 8.88
C ARG A 72 -15.52 9.32 9.44
N ILE A 73 -15.60 9.46 10.76
CA ILE A 73 -16.84 9.87 11.41
C ILE A 73 -16.78 11.39 11.58
N ILE A 74 -17.75 12.10 10.99
CA ILE A 74 -17.92 13.55 11.14
C ILE A 74 -19.14 13.77 12.04
N GLY A 75 -18.94 14.38 13.20
CA GLY A 75 -19.96 14.41 14.25
C GLY A 75 -20.31 12.98 14.69
N GLU A 76 -21.52 12.52 14.40
CA GLU A 76 -21.98 11.14 14.61
C GLU A 76 -22.26 10.38 13.30
N LYS A 77 -21.96 10.98 12.16
CA LYS A 77 -22.30 10.44 10.85
C LYS A 77 -21.07 9.82 10.20
N PRO A 78 -21.13 8.56 9.76
CA PRO A 78 -20.07 7.99 8.93
C PRO A 78 -20.11 8.66 7.56
N TRP A 79 -19.01 9.32 7.20
CA TRP A 79 -18.89 10.12 5.99
C TRP A 79 -17.88 9.50 5.02
N VAL A 80 -18.28 9.44 3.76
CA VAL A 80 -17.48 8.95 2.65
C VAL A 80 -17.44 10.02 1.56
N SER A 81 -16.31 10.13 0.86
CA SER A 81 -16.07 11.10 -0.21
C SER A 81 -15.22 10.49 -1.33
N VAL A 82 -15.01 11.22 -2.42
CA VAL A 82 -14.11 10.78 -3.52
C VAL A 82 -12.67 10.52 -3.05
N CYS A 83 -12.20 11.24 -2.03
CA CYS A 83 -10.86 11.08 -1.45
C CYS A 83 -10.70 9.80 -0.63
N ASN A 84 -11.81 9.15 -0.28
CA ASN A 84 -11.76 7.88 0.43
C ASN A 84 -11.57 6.72 -0.55
N TYR A 85 -10.89 5.67 -0.08
CA TYR A 85 -10.82 4.41 -0.81
C TYR A 85 -12.18 3.72 -0.74
N VAL A 86 -12.87 3.68 -1.87
CA VAL A 86 -14.21 3.10 -2.06
C VAL A 86 -14.17 2.29 -3.34
N GLU A 87 -14.22 0.97 -3.23
CA GLU A 87 -14.13 0.06 -4.36
C GLU A 87 -15.13 -1.08 -4.21
N GLN A 88 -15.64 -1.57 -5.34
CA GLN A 88 -16.47 -2.77 -5.35
C GLN A 88 -15.64 -3.97 -4.86
N TRP A 89 -16.21 -4.81 -4.01
CA TRP A 89 -15.46 -5.94 -3.44
C TRP A 89 -15.00 -6.95 -4.51
N THR A 90 -15.73 -7.03 -5.61
CA THR A 90 -15.45 -7.85 -6.80
C THR A 90 -14.28 -7.32 -7.61
N SER A 91 -14.09 -5.99 -7.71
CA SER A 91 -12.99 -5.37 -8.47
C SER A 91 -11.62 -5.52 -7.80
N LEU A 92 -11.60 -5.74 -6.48
CA LEU A 92 -10.35 -5.90 -5.73
C LEU A 92 -9.57 -7.15 -6.15
N THR A 93 -8.25 -7.02 -6.30
CA THR A 93 -7.39 -8.17 -6.57
C THR A 93 -7.35 -9.13 -5.37
N TYR A 94 -6.97 -10.40 -5.62
CA TYR A 94 -6.74 -11.36 -4.54
C TYR A 94 -5.76 -10.83 -3.48
N LYS A 95 -4.69 -10.15 -3.93
CA LYS A 95 -3.68 -9.55 -3.05
C LYS A 95 -4.27 -8.42 -2.20
N GLN A 96 -5.07 -7.53 -2.79
CA GLN A 96 -5.76 -6.47 -2.05
C GLN A 96 -6.72 -7.04 -0.99
N ARG A 97 -7.54 -8.04 -1.36
CA ARG A 97 -8.45 -8.71 -0.41
C ARG A 97 -7.70 -9.36 0.75
N LYS A 98 -6.56 -10.03 0.49
CA LYS A 98 -5.67 -10.59 1.52
C LYS A 98 -5.00 -9.48 2.35
N GLY A 99 -4.69 -8.36 1.70
CA GLY A 99 -4.23 -7.10 2.29
C GLY A 99 -5.14 -6.62 3.40
N PHE A 100 -6.38 -6.31 3.07
CA PHE A 100 -7.37 -5.79 4.03
C PHE A 100 -7.68 -6.77 5.16
N ARG A 101 -7.69 -8.07 4.89
CA ARG A 101 -7.97 -9.10 5.90
C ARG A 101 -6.90 -9.20 6.99
N ARG A 102 -5.62 -9.01 6.64
CA ARG A 102 -4.52 -9.23 7.60
C ARG A 102 -3.26 -8.44 7.27
N LEU A 103 -2.83 -8.47 6.00
CA LEU A 103 -1.46 -8.10 5.67
C LEU A 103 -1.17 -6.59 5.75
N TYR A 104 -2.15 -5.71 5.49
CA TYR A 104 -1.92 -4.25 5.58
C TYR A 104 -1.62 -3.79 7.01
N SER A 105 -2.04 -4.56 8.02
CA SER A 105 -1.68 -4.26 9.42
C SER A 105 -0.17 -4.35 9.67
N LEU A 106 0.52 -5.29 8.99
CA LEU A 106 1.97 -5.49 9.10
C LEU A 106 2.76 -4.30 8.52
N GLY A 107 2.20 -3.67 7.49
CA GLY A 107 2.79 -2.51 6.83
C GLY A 107 2.53 -1.18 7.54
N CYS A 108 1.75 -1.13 8.62
CA CYS A 108 1.35 0.14 9.25
C CYS A 108 2.52 0.95 9.84
N ARG A 109 3.68 0.33 10.05
CA ARG A 109 4.93 1.02 10.46
C ARG A 109 5.67 1.65 9.28
N CYS A 110 5.38 1.20 8.07
CA CYS A 110 5.95 1.72 6.85
C CYS A 110 5.07 2.83 6.26
N LYS A 111 5.69 3.77 5.56
CA LYS A 111 5.01 4.88 4.90
C LYS A 111 5.17 4.75 3.40
N VAL A 112 4.05 4.74 2.68
CA VAL A 112 4.07 4.82 1.22
C VAL A 112 4.21 6.29 0.83
N ARG A 113 5.17 6.60 -0.04
CA ARG A 113 5.37 7.93 -0.63
C ARG A 113 4.93 7.89 -2.07
N GLU A 114 4.16 8.89 -2.46
CA GLU A 114 3.84 9.14 -3.86
C GLU A 114 5.15 9.39 -4.63
N PRO A 115 5.18 9.10 -5.95
CA PRO A 115 6.29 9.55 -6.76
C PRO A 115 6.36 11.07 -6.65
N PRO A 116 7.56 11.64 -6.58
CA PRO A 116 7.71 13.08 -6.71
C PRO A 116 7.25 13.54 -8.11
N SER A 117 6.92 14.82 -8.26
CA SER A 117 6.39 15.38 -9.52
C SER A 117 7.32 15.12 -10.72
N GLN A 118 6.79 15.14 -11.94
CA GLN A 118 7.60 15.00 -13.17
C GLN A 118 8.77 16.01 -13.20
N SER A 119 8.56 17.23 -12.69
CA SER A 119 9.58 18.27 -12.53
C SER A 119 10.71 17.90 -11.57
N TYR A 120 10.47 17.04 -10.58
CA TYR A 120 11.50 16.51 -9.70
C TYR A 120 12.32 15.39 -10.37
N TYR A 121 11.68 14.57 -11.22
CA TYR A 121 12.40 13.55 -12.00
C TYR A 121 13.31 14.17 -13.06
N SER A 122 12.86 15.21 -13.78
CA SER A 122 13.69 15.91 -14.79
C SER A 122 14.92 16.58 -14.15
N TYR A 123 14.79 17.20 -12.98
CA TYR A 123 15.92 17.80 -12.24
C TYR A 123 16.99 16.76 -11.83
N ARG A 124 16.62 15.50 -11.60
CA ARG A 124 17.54 14.42 -11.23
C ARG A 124 18.17 13.71 -12.42
N HIS A 125 17.50 13.64 -13.57
CA HIS A 125 18.08 13.08 -14.79
C HIS A 125 19.20 13.96 -15.39
N MET A 126 19.19 15.28 -15.15
CA MET A 126 20.30 16.17 -15.51
C MET A 126 21.60 15.95 -14.70
N GLN A 127 21.57 15.19 -13.59
CA GLN A 127 22.76 14.95 -12.76
C GLN A 127 23.42 13.57 -12.99
N SER A 128 22.92 12.74 -13.91
CA SER A 128 23.39 11.35 -14.08
C SER A 128 24.55 11.15 -15.06
N ASN A 129 25.49 12.09 -15.16
CA ASN A 129 26.80 11.82 -15.80
C ASN A 129 27.83 11.21 -14.82
N ASN A 130 27.41 10.84 -13.60
CA ASN A 130 28.25 10.10 -12.67
C ASN A 130 27.63 8.72 -12.38
N GLU A 131 28.12 7.70 -13.08
CA GLU A 131 27.67 6.30 -13.06
C GLU A 131 27.80 5.58 -11.71
N THR A 132 28.24 6.25 -10.64
CA THR A 132 28.41 5.62 -9.32
C THR A 132 27.31 5.95 -8.30
N ALA A 133 26.38 6.85 -8.63
CA ALA A 133 25.22 7.14 -7.79
C ALA A 133 24.03 6.26 -8.19
N SER A 134 24.09 4.97 -7.85
CA SER A 134 22.99 3.99 -7.96
C SER A 134 21.62 4.67 -7.85
N GLN A 135 20.82 4.55 -8.91
CA GLN A 135 19.51 5.18 -9.15
C GLN A 135 18.50 5.09 -7.98
N HIS A 136 18.77 4.30 -6.93
CA HIS A 136 17.89 4.11 -5.78
C HIS A 136 18.42 4.61 -4.42
N ARG A 137 19.69 5.06 -4.28
CA ARG A 137 20.27 5.32 -2.94
C ARG A 137 19.84 6.63 -2.27
N LEU A 138 19.40 7.65 -3.02
CA LEU A 138 18.91 8.91 -2.43
C LEU A 138 17.41 8.86 -2.04
N ALA A 139 16.69 7.79 -2.41
CA ALA A 139 15.25 7.67 -2.21
C ALA A 139 14.86 6.88 -0.94
N ALA A 140 15.67 5.91 -0.51
CA ALA A 140 15.29 5.02 0.60
C ALA A 140 15.59 5.63 1.98
N ARG A 141 14.82 6.63 2.42
CA ARG A 141 14.76 6.90 3.87
C ARG A 141 14.23 5.64 4.57
N PRO A 142 14.85 5.17 5.66
CA PRO A 142 14.35 4.01 6.40
C PRO A 142 12.89 4.27 6.81
N GLY A 143 12.04 3.27 6.59
CA GLY A 143 10.62 3.33 6.90
C GLY A 143 9.71 3.71 5.72
N TYR A 144 10.24 4.00 4.53
CA TYR A 144 9.45 4.47 3.38
C TYR A 144 9.51 3.50 2.18
N CYS A 145 8.39 3.35 1.45
CA CYS A 145 8.35 2.73 0.13
C CYS A 145 7.85 3.74 -0.92
N HIS A 146 8.53 3.85 -2.05
CA HIS A 146 8.13 4.75 -3.15
C HIS A 146 7.12 4.09 -4.08
N TRP A 147 5.98 4.75 -4.33
CA TRP A 147 4.89 4.25 -5.16
C TRP A 147 5.04 4.66 -6.63
N GLU A 148 6.11 4.21 -7.26
CA GLU A 148 6.48 4.42 -8.66
C GLU A 148 5.36 4.16 -9.69
N THR A 149 4.42 3.24 -9.42
CA THR A 149 3.37 2.87 -10.39
C THR A 149 2.03 3.59 -10.18
N ARG A 150 1.95 4.57 -9.27
CA ARG A 150 0.70 5.23 -8.82
C ARG A 150 -0.22 5.74 -9.93
N TRP A 151 0.35 6.28 -11.01
CA TRP A 151 -0.43 6.90 -12.10
C TRP A 151 -0.62 5.97 -13.29
N ALA A 152 -0.24 4.70 -13.16
CA ALA A 152 -0.29 3.74 -14.26
C ALA A 152 -1.65 3.02 -14.37
N ASN A 153 -2.67 3.43 -13.59
CA ASN A 153 -4.03 2.86 -13.59
C ASN A 153 -4.04 1.33 -13.54
N LYS A 154 -4.43 0.66 -14.65
CA LYS A 154 -4.44 -0.81 -14.77
C LYS A 154 -3.06 -1.46 -14.62
N TYR A 155 -1.99 -0.69 -14.81
CA TYR A 155 -0.59 -1.09 -14.62
C TYR A 155 -0.01 -0.59 -13.29
N ASP A 156 -0.85 -0.20 -12.33
CA ASP A 156 -0.41 0.12 -10.97
C ASP A 156 -0.03 -1.14 -10.18
N CYS A 157 1.06 -1.78 -10.60
CA CYS A 157 1.51 -3.07 -10.06
C CYS A 157 1.73 -3.04 -8.54
N GLN A 158 2.21 -1.91 -8.01
CA GLN A 158 2.43 -1.77 -6.57
C GLN A 158 1.13 -1.75 -5.78
N ALA A 159 0.10 -1.04 -6.25
CA ALA A 159 -1.20 -1.01 -5.58
C ALA A 159 -2.03 -2.29 -5.77
N LEU A 160 -1.87 -2.95 -6.92
CA LEU A 160 -2.65 -4.12 -7.29
C LEU A 160 -2.06 -5.43 -6.73
N HIS A 161 -0.74 -5.56 -6.73
CA HIS A 161 -0.06 -6.85 -6.49
C HIS A 161 1.04 -6.81 -5.41
N SER A 162 1.38 -5.63 -4.89
CA SER A 162 2.42 -5.46 -3.87
C SER A 162 1.89 -4.89 -2.56
N MET A 163 2.76 -4.87 -1.56
CA MET A 163 2.51 -4.36 -0.22
C MET A 163 3.80 -3.78 0.34
N CYS A 164 3.74 -2.56 0.90
CA CYS A 164 4.88 -1.99 1.62
C CYS A 164 4.92 -2.57 3.04
N THR A 165 5.96 -3.32 3.36
CA THR A 165 6.11 -4.01 4.65
C THR A 165 7.54 -3.88 5.17
N PRO A 166 7.75 -3.94 6.50
CA PRO A 166 9.09 -3.90 7.05
C PRO A 166 9.89 -5.11 6.55
N VAL A 167 11.17 -4.90 6.28
CA VAL A 167 12.09 -5.99 5.95
C VAL A 167 12.21 -6.86 7.19
N THR A 168 11.59 -8.03 7.16
CA THR A 168 11.88 -9.04 8.17
C THR A 168 13.30 -9.52 7.92
N PRO A 169 14.20 -9.47 8.93
CA PRO A 169 15.48 -10.13 8.79
C PRO A 169 15.19 -11.61 8.51
N VAL A 170 15.68 -12.09 7.39
CA VAL A 170 15.70 -13.53 7.09
C VAL A 170 16.65 -14.14 8.13
N PHE A 171 16.13 -14.49 9.30
CA PHE A 171 16.73 -15.57 10.05
C PHE A 171 16.50 -16.78 9.18
N SER A 172 17.52 -17.11 8.40
CA SER A 172 17.59 -18.29 7.58
C SER A 172 16.99 -19.45 8.37
N THR A 173 15.82 -19.94 7.95
CA THR A 173 15.41 -21.30 8.25
C THR A 173 16.32 -22.22 7.44
N HIS A 174 17.60 -22.23 7.79
CA HIS A 174 18.36 -23.44 7.66
C HIS A 174 17.76 -24.39 8.69
N LYS A 175 16.79 -25.20 8.26
CA LYS A 175 16.70 -26.58 8.77
C LYS A 175 18.05 -27.20 8.42
N LYS A 176 19.06 -27.01 9.27
CA LYS A 176 20.24 -27.85 9.27
C LYS A 176 19.82 -29.08 10.05
N LEU A 177 19.79 -30.21 9.35
CA LEU A 177 19.94 -31.51 9.96
C LEU A 177 21.03 -31.42 11.03
N ALA A 178 20.71 -31.94 12.21
CA ALA A 178 21.70 -32.23 13.22
C ALA A 178 22.75 -33.17 12.62
N ASN A 179 24.03 -32.75 12.68
CA ASN A 179 25.21 -33.56 12.99
C ASN A 179 26.46 -32.83 12.52
N SER A 180 27.23 -32.30 13.47
CA SER A 180 28.53 -32.88 13.81
C SER A 180 29.16 -32.02 14.91
N LYS A 181 29.64 -32.71 15.95
CA LYS A 181 30.38 -32.17 17.07
C LYS A 181 31.82 -31.87 16.67
N ASN A 182 32.42 -30.94 17.42
CA ASN A 182 33.86 -30.73 17.67
C ASN A 182 34.66 -30.17 16.46
N GLU A 183 35.59 -29.22 16.60
CA GLU A 183 36.56 -29.00 17.67
C GLU A 183 37.19 -27.59 17.56
N MET A 184 37.60 -27.01 18.71
CA MET A 184 38.72 -26.08 18.99
C MET A 184 39.14 -25.01 17.95
N LYS A 185 39.43 -23.74 18.29
CA LYS A 185 40.30 -23.26 19.37
C LYS A 185 40.25 -21.72 19.41
N GLN A 186 40.75 -21.17 20.52
CA GLN A 186 40.75 -19.77 20.90
C GLN A 186 41.54 -18.84 19.95
N HIS A 187 40.89 -17.79 19.43
CA HIS A 187 41.46 -16.45 19.21
C HIS A 187 40.31 -15.44 19.01
N GLY A 188 40.38 -14.27 19.66
CA GLY A 188 39.51 -13.13 19.34
C GLY A 188 38.19 -12.97 20.11
N LYS A 189 38.21 -12.88 21.46
CA LYS A 189 37.04 -12.42 22.25
C LYS A 189 36.55 -11.02 21.81
N HIS A 190 37.45 -10.15 21.33
CA HIS A 190 37.13 -8.82 20.81
C HIS A 190 36.44 -8.85 19.43
N GLU A 191 36.88 -9.73 18.51
CA GLU A 191 36.29 -9.83 17.16
C GLU A 191 34.92 -10.51 17.18
N HIS A 192 34.74 -11.53 18.03
CA HIS A 192 33.46 -12.20 18.16
C HIS A 192 32.38 -11.29 18.79
N GLN A 193 32.77 -10.41 19.72
CA GLN A 193 31.90 -9.39 20.29
C GLN A 193 31.59 -8.27 19.29
N GLN A 194 32.58 -7.82 18.51
CA GLN A 194 32.36 -6.86 17.41
C GLN A 194 31.48 -7.43 16.30
N MET A 195 31.63 -8.70 15.92
CA MET A 195 30.76 -9.37 14.95
C MET A 195 29.32 -9.52 15.48
N LYS A 196 29.14 -9.82 16.78
CA LYS A 196 27.80 -9.86 17.42
C LYS A 196 27.17 -8.46 17.49
N ILE A 197 27.94 -7.42 17.80
CA ILE A 197 27.47 -6.03 17.82
C ILE A 197 27.16 -5.54 16.40
N LYS A 198 28.01 -5.84 15.40
CA LYS A 198 27.76 -5.52 13.98
C LYS A 198 26.54 -6.27 13.45
N LYS A 199 26.34 -7.54 13.80
CA LYS A 199 25.13 -8.31 13.47
C LYS A 199 23.88 -7.75 14.15
N LYS A 200 23.95 -7.37 15.43
CA LYS A 200 22.86 -6.69 16.15
C LYS A 200 22.53 -5.32 15.55
N LYS A 201 23.54 -4.51 15.22
CA LYS A 201 23.37 -3.21 14.54
C LYS A 201 22.77 -3.38 13.14
N LYS A 202 23.24 -4.35 12.35
CA LYS A 202 22.69 -4.67 11.01
C LYS A 202 21.25 -5.18 11.08
N ALA A 203 20.94 -6.04 12.05
CA ALA A 203 19.56 -6.51 12.29
C ALA A 203 18.63 -5.38 12.77
N SER A 204 19.15 -4.48 13.62
CA SER A 204 18.43 -3.27 14.07
C SER A 204 18.20 -2.27 12.94
N MET A 205 19.12 -2.16 11.99
CA MET A 205 19.00 -1.31 10.81
C MET A 205 17.96 -1.87 9.83
N LEU A 206 17.99 -3.18 9.55
CA LEU A 206 16.99 -3.88 8.72
C LEU A 206 15.57 -3.80 9.30
N LEU A 207 15.42 -3.77 10.63
CA LEU A 207 14.11 -3.66 11.29
C LEU A 207 13.36 -2.35 10.95
N HIS A 208 14.08 -1.33 10.52
CA HIS A 208 13.54 -0.02 10.15
C HIS A 208 13.43 0.17 8.63
N GLU A 209 13.90 -0.78 7.83
CA GLU A 209 13.78 -0.71 6.37
C GLU A 209 12.40 -1.23 5.94
N CYS A 210 11.81 -0.58 4.94
CA CYS A 210 10.53 -0.98 4.36
C CYS A 210 10.72 -1.23 2.87
N ARG A 211 10.10 -2.29 2.36
CA ARG A 211 10.15 -2.63 0.94
C ARG A 211 8.80 -3.11 0.41
N TRP A 212 8.62 -2.94 -0.88
CA TRP A 212 7.54 -3.58 -1.63
C TRP A 212 7.75 -5.10 -1.66
N THR A 213 6.69 -5.85 -1.36
CA THR A 213 6.71 -7.32 -1.51
C THR A 213 6.71 -7.70 -2.99
N VAL A 214 7.68 -8.50 -3.40
CA VAL A 214 7.76 -8.99 -4.78
C VAL A 214 7.07 -10.36 -4.85
N SER A 215 5.95 -10.43 -5.58
CA SER A 215 5.24 -11.68 -5.88
C SER A 215 5.38 -12.02 -7.38
N PRO A 216 5.15 -13.27 -7.82
CA PRO A 216 5.21 -13.61 -9.24
C PRO A 216 4.32 -12.71 -10.11
N VAL A 217 3.06 -12.53 -9.70
CA VAL A 217 2.09 -11.65 -10.38
C VAL A 217 2.56 -10.18 -10.42
N TYR A 218 3.27 -9.73 -9.38
CA TYR A 218 3.86 -8.38 -9.39
C TYR A 218 4.97 -8.26 -10.44
N ARG A 219 5.83 -9.27 -10.59
CA ARG A 219 6.91 -9.25 -11.59
C ARG A 219 6.34 -9.26 -13.00
N GLU A 220 5.36 -10.10 -13.26
CA GLU A 220 4.65 -10.18 -14.53
C GLU A 220 4.00 -8.83 -14.89
N CYS A 221 3.27 -8.21 -13.95
CA CYS A 221 2.69 -6.88 -14.16
C CYS A 221 3.76 -5.83 -14.51
N MET A 222 4.92 -5.85 -13.85
CA MET A 222 6.00 -4.92 -14.13
C MET A 222 6.61 -5.14 -15.51
N GLN A 223 6.75 -6.40 -15.96
CA GLN A 223 7.21 -6.74 -17.31
C GLN A 223 6.24 -6.22 -18.37
N THR A 224 4.94 -6.53 -18.22
CA THR A 224 3.90 -6.04 -19.14
C THR A 224 3.88 -4.51 -19.21
N ARG A 225 4.09 -3.82 -18.08
CA ARG A 225 4.18 -2.35 -18.07
C ARG A 225 5.36 -1.83 -18.89
N GLU A 226 6.52 -2.48 -18.79
CA GLU A 226 7.72 -2.11 -19.55
C GLU A 226 7.54 -2.36 -21.06
N GLU A 227 6.95 -3.50 -21.43
CA GLU A 227 6.59 -3.82 -22.82
C GLU A 227 5.66 -2.76 -23.42
N ASN A 228 4.58 -2.40 -22.71
CA ASN A 228 3.65 -1.36 -23.17
C ASN A 228 4.33 0.01 -23.32
N ARG A 229 5.27 0.35 -22.44
CA ARG A 229 6.03 1.59 -22.52
C ARG A 229 6.95 1.59 -23.75
N ASN A 230 7.58 0.47 -24.05
CA ASN A 230 8.45 0.33 -25.21
C ASN A 230 7.65 0.39 -26.53
N SER A 231 6.47 -0.24 -26.58
CA SER A 231 5.56 -0.15 -27.74
C SER A 231 5.02 1.27 -27.95
N ALA A 232 4.75 2.02 -26.88
CA ALA A 232 4.32 3.41 -27.00
C ALA A 232 5.44 4.32 -27.55
N ASN A 233 6.68 4.08 -27.14
CA ASN A 233 7.84 4.84 -27.61
C ASN A 233 8.26 4.49 -29.05
N SER A 234 8.04 3.24 -29.51
CA SER A 234 8.30 2.88 -30.90
C SER A 234 7.29 3.51 -31.87
N ASN A 235 6.07 3.78 -31.40
CA ASN A 235 5.02 4.39 -32.21
C ASN A 235 5.07 5.93 -32.24
N SER A 236 5.94 6.57 -31.45
CA SER A 236 6.14 8.02 -31.46
C SER A 236 7.27 8.48 -32.41
N ASN A 237 7.88 7.57 -33.16
CA ASN A 237 8.98 7.86 -34.10
C ASN A 237 8.57 7.78 -35.58
N PHE A 238 7.26 7.75 -35.88
CA PHE A 238 6.71 7.80 -37.23
C PHE A 238 5.67 8.91 -37.27
N ASP A 239 6.13 10.16 -37.34
CA ASP A 239 5.37 11.32 -37.83
C ASP A 239 6.32 12.54 -37.79
N GLU A 240 7.17 12.66 -38.79
CA GLU A 240 7.70 13.95 -39.21
C GLU A 240 7.65 13.99 -40.76
N PRO A 241 6.98 14.99 -41.37
CA PRO A 241 6.89 15.13 -42.82
C PRO A 241 8.22 15.57 -43.47
#